data_AF-X1LR89-F1
#
_entry.id   AF-X1LR89-F1
#
_cell.length_a   1.000
_cell.length_b   1.000
_cell.length_c   1.000
_cell.angle_alpha   90.00
_cell.angle_beta   90.00
_cell.angle_gamma   90.00
#
_symmetry.space_group_name_H-M   'P 1'
#
loop_
_entity.id
_entity.type
_entity.pdbx_description
1 polymer ?
#
loop_
_entity_poly.entity_id
_entity_poly.type
_entity_poly.pdbx_seq_one_letter_code
_entity_poly.pdbx_strand_id
1 'polypeptide(L)'
;MMGYSLDRGTILQILELLRTPDMAEIYERFHASLEPFERKLRERALYIKTRRLRQARKRYILPKGEVEIVRPMHNSEFCMHCTRLRLTPDGYLKPCLMRNDNLVDVLSPVSAGDLEGAHEAFAEAIARREPYFKGVAREICIPSRV
;
A
#
# COMPACT_ATOMS: atom_id res chain seq x y z
N MET A 1 -7.10 -3.76 21.24
CA MET A 1 -6.75 -4.45 19.98
C MET A 1 -5.35 -5.06 20.01
N MET A 2 -4.28 -4.27 20.18
CA MET A 2 -2.91 -4.81 20.12
C MET A 2 -2.63 -5.96 21.10
N GLY A 3 -2.95 -5.82 22.41
CA GLY A 3 -2.79 -6.91 23.38
C GLY A 3 -3.57 -8.17 22.97
N TYR A 4 -4.85 -8.00 22.66
CA TYR A 4 -5.73 -9.06 22.17
C TYR A 4 -5.17 -9.82 20.95
N SER A 5 -4.60 -9.10 19.97
CA SER A 5 -4.03 -9.71 18.77
C SER A 5 -2.76 -10.51 19.10
N LEU A 6 -1.87 -9.93 19.91
CA LEU A 6 -0.62 -10.56 20.33
C LEU A 6 -0.88 -11.83 21.15
N ASP A 7 -1.80 -11.78 22.11
CA ASP A 7 -2.14 -12.93 22.96
C ASP A 7 -2.75 -14.10 22.16
N ARG A 8 -3.25 -13.85 20.94
CA ARG A 8 -3.80 -14.86 20.01
C ARG A 8 -2.84 -15.25 18.89
N GLY A 9 -1.62 -14.73 18.88
CA GLY A 9 -0.66 -14.98 17.81
C GLY A 9 -1.11 -14.46 16.43
N THR A 10 -1.99 -13.46 16.40
CA THR A 10 -2.47 -12.84 15.17
C THR A 10 -1.68 -11.58 14.83
N ILE A 11 -1.61 -11.25 13.54
CA ILE A 11 -0.90 -10.07 13.05
C ILE A 11 -1.87 -8.89 13.06
N LEU A 12 -1.63 -7.91 13.94
CA LEU A 12 -2.38 -6.66 13.88
C LEU A 12 -1.82 -5.80 12.74
N GLN A 13 -2.63 -5.53 11.72
CA GLN A 13 -2.29 -4.57 10.67
C GLN A 13 -3.03 -3.25 10.95
N ILE A 14 -2.29 -2.16 11.09
CA ILE A 14 -2.85 -0.81 11.24
C ILE A 14 -2.61 -0.06 9.94
N LEU A 15 -3.71 0.40 9.34
CA LEU A 15 -3.70 1.14 8.10
C LEU A 15 -3.94 2.62 8.41
N GLU A 16 -3.13 3.48 7.83
CA GLU A 16 -3.40 4.91 7.82
C GLU A 16 -4.66 5.18 6.99
N LEU A 17 -5.47 6.13 7.47
CA LEU A 17 -6.66 6.59 6.77
C LEU A 17 -6.26 7.16 5.40
N LEU A 18 -6.98 6.77 4.34
CA LEU A 18 -6.72 7.26 2.99
C LEU A 18 -7.42 8.59 2.75
N ARG A 19 -6.74 9.51 2.04
CA ARG A 19 -7.38 10.70 1.48
C ARG A 19 -7.72 10.45 0.02
N THR A 20 -9.00 10.33 -0.29
CA THR A 20 -9.54 10.30 -1.65
C THR A 20 -10.46 11.51 -1.86
N PRO A 21 -10.75 11.93 -3.11
CA PRO A 21 -11.60 13.09 -3.36
C PRO A 21 -12.97 13.02 -2.68
N ASP A 22 -13.55 11.83 -2.58
CA ASP A 22 -14.82 11.51 -1.94
C ASP A 22 -14.76 11.42 -0.41
N MET A 23 -13.55 11.31 0.18
CA MET A 23 -13.35 11.15 1.62
C MET A 23 -12.53 12.29 2.25
N ALA A 24 -12.42 13.45 1.59
CA ALA A 24 -11.59 14.56 2.06
C ALA A 24 -12.01 15.06 3.46
N GLU A 25 -13.31 15.26 3.69
CA GLU A 25 -13.85 15.71 4.99
C GLU A 25 -13.59 14.69 6.11
N ILE A 26 -13.82 13.41 5.83
CA ILE A 26 -13.57 12.30 6.78
C ILE A 26 -12.08 12.27 7.13
N TYR A 27 -11.21 12.40 6.13
CA TYR A 27 -9.78 12.44 6.35
C TYR A 27 -9.37 13.63 7.23
N GLU A 28 -9.83 14.84 6.92
CA GLU A 28 -9.47 16.05 7.66
C GLU A 28 -9.96 16.00 9.12
N ARG A 29 -11.10 15.37 9.37
CA ARG A 29 -11.66 15.23 10.72
C ARG A 29 -11.03 14.11 11.55
N PHE A 30 -10.67 12.98 10.94
CA PHE A 30 -10.30 11.75 11.65
C PHE A 30 -8.88 11.25 11.40
N HIS A 31 -8.13 11.86 10.48
CA HIS A 31 -6.74 11.49 10.26
C HIS A 31 -5.92 11.73 11.53
N ALA A 32 -5.13 10.72 11.88
CA ALA A 32 -4.14 10.81 12.94
C ALA A 32 -2.83 10.23 12.42
N SER A 33 -1.74 10.96 12.65
CA SER A 33 -0.41 10.47 12.30
C SER A 33 -0.08 9.18 13.05
N LEU A 34 0.39 8.17 12.32
CA LEU A 34 0.88 6.92 12.92
C LEU A 34 2.30 7.05 13.48
N GLU A 35 2.98 8.18 13.27
CA GLU A 35 4.37 8.36 13.69
C GLU A 35 4.61 8.21 15.20
N PRO A 36 3.77 8.77 16.11
CA PRO A 36 3.92 8.53 17.54
C PRO A 36 3.73 7.06 17.91
N PHE A 37 2.84 6.35 17.22
CA PHE A 37 2.61 4.92 17.45
C PHE A 37 3.78 4.07 16.95
N GLU A 38 4.29 4.36 15.77
CA GLU A 38 5.48 3.71 15.21
C GLU A 38 6.72 3.91 16.06
N ARG A 39 6.91 5.09 16.66
CA ARG A 39 8.00 5.34 17.61
C ARG A 39 7.92 4.39 18.81
N LYS A 40 6.73 4.27 19.43
CA LYS A 40 6.51 3.33 20.55
C LYS A 40 6.75 1.87 20.13
N LEU A 41 6.41 1.51 18.89
CA LEU A 41 6.70 0.18 18.36
C LEU A 41 8.21 -0.03 18.15
N ARG A 42 8.94 0.96 17.62
CA ARG A 42 10.40 0.88 17.43
C ARG A 42 11.13 0.65 18.75
N GLU A 43 10.73 1.34 19.80
CA GLU A 43 11.34 1.21 21.14
C GLU A 43 11.13 -0.17 21.76
N ARG A 44 10.06 -0.87 21.38
CA ARG A 44 9.67 -2.17 21.95
C ARG A 44 10.00 -3.36 21.04
N ALA A 45 10.33 -3.08 19.77
CA ALA A 45 10.58 -4.12 18.79
C ALA A 45 11.93 -4.76 19.06
N LEU A 46 11.94 -6.10 19.02
CA LEU A 46 13.16 -6.88 18.99
C LEU A 46 13.93 -6.58 17.69
N TYR A 47 13.20 -6.44 16.57
CA TYR A 47 13.72 -5.99 15.28
C TYR A 47 12.58 -5.62 14.33
N ILE A 48 12.92 -5.02 13.18
CA ILE A 48 11.96 -4.52 12.19
C ILE A 48 12.21 -5.20 10.84
N LYS A 49 11.17 -5.80 10.26
CA LYS A 49 11.22 -6.37 8.91
C LYS A 49 10.59 -5.41 7.90
N THR A 50 11.30 -5.10 6.82
CA THR A 50 10.75 -4.34 5.68
C THR A 50 10.35 -5.28 4.56
N ARG A 51 9.09 -5.18 4.12
CA ARG A 51 8.54 -6.05 3.07
C ARG A 51 8.66 -5.40 1.71
N ARG A 52 9.85 -5.45 1.10
CA ARG A 52 10.14 -4.79 -0.19
C ARG A 52 9.12 -5.13 -1.29
N LEU A 53 8.74 -6.40 -1.44
CA LEU A 53 7.75 -6.83 -2.43
C LEU A 53 6.28 -6.54 -2.06
N ARG A 54 6.03 -5.95 -0.89
CA ARG A 54 4.69 -5.55 -0.43
C ARG A 54 4.70 -4.08 -0.01
N GLN A 55 4.95 -3.20 -0.97
CA GLN A 55 4.92 -1.74 -0.76
C GLN A 55 5.84 -1.24 0.36
N ALA A 56 7.00 -1.90 0.55
CA ALA A 56 7.98 -1.62 1.60
C ALA A 56 7.40 -1.48 3.02
N ARG A 57 6.29 -2.17 3.31
CA ARG A 57 5.61 -2.08 4.62
C ARG A 57 6.49 -2.62 5.74
N LYS A 58 6.37 -2.00 6.91
CA LYS A 58 7.17 -2.34 8.10
C LYS A 58 6.39 -3.26 9.03
N ARG A 59 7.03 -4.35 9.45
CA ARG A 59 6.59 -5.25 10.51
C ARG A 59 7.50 -5.08 11.72
N TYR A 60 6.88 -4.73 12.84
CA TYR A 60 7.54 -4.61 14.14
C TYR A 60 7.39 -5.93 14.86
N ILE A 61 8.51 -6.61 15.08
CA ILE A 61 8.53 -7.90 15.76
C ILE A 61 8.68 -7.63 17.26
N LEU A 62 7.64 -7.94 18.01
CA LEU A 62 7.54 -7.76 19.46
C LEU A 62 7.74 -9.12 20.16
N PRO A 63 8.04 -9.14 21.48
CA PRO A 63 8.22 -10.39 22.22
C PRO A 63 7.05 -11.38 22.12
N LYS A 64 5.81 -10.86 22.01
CA LYS A 64 4.57 -11.66 21.99
C LYS A 64 3.91 -11.77 20.60
N GLY A 65 4.58 -11.36 19.53
CA GLY A 65 4.00 -11.37 18.19
C GLY A 65 4.42 -10.17 17.36
N GLU A 66 3.55 -9.68 16.48
CA GLU A 66 3.93 -8.66 15.53
C GLU A 66 2.81 -7.71 15.13
N VAL A 67 3.23 -6.50 14.75
CA VAL A 67 2.34 -5.44 14.26
C VAL A 67 2.87 -4.95 12.91
N GLU A 68 2.01 -4.90 11.89
CA GLU A 68 2.33 -4.35 10.57
C GLU A 68 1.70 -2.95 10.44
N ILE A 69 2.49 -1.98 9.97
CA ILE A 69 2.01 -0.62 9.69
C ILE A 69 1.96 -0.41 8.18
N VAL A 70 0.82 0.12 7.72
CA VAL A 70 0.57 0.45 6.31
C VAL A 70 0.32 1.95 6.20
N ARG A 71 1.29 2.69 5.66
CA ARG A 71 1.24 4.14 5.51
C ARG A 71 1.37 4.56 4.05
N PRO A 72 0.29 4.48 3.26
CA PRO A 72 0.31 4.77 1.83
C PRO A 72 0.27 6.27 1.51
N MET A 73 -0.17 7.15 2.43
CA MET A 73 -0.37 8.56 2.10
C MET A 73 0.96 9.32 2.07
N HIS A 74 1.17 10.10 1.01
CA HIS A 74 2.39 10.91 0.82
C HIS A 74 3.68 10.09 0.89
N ASN A 75 3.62 8.80 0.51
CA ASN A 75 4.71 7.85 0.65
C ASN A 75 5.15 7.33 -0.73
N SER A 76 6.20 7.93 -1.29
CA SER A 76 6.74 7.53 -2.59
C SER A 76 7.40 6.15 -2.55
N GLU A 77 8.02 5.75 -1.44
CA GLU A 77 8.58 4.40 -1.27
C GLU A 77 7.48 3.33 -1.36
N PHE A 78 6.33 3.57 -0.70
CA PHE A 78 5.17 2.69 -0.78
C PHE A 78 4.69 2.51 -2.23
N CYS A 79 4.58 3.62 -2.97
CA CYS A 79 4.18 3.62 -4.37
C CYS A 79 5.20 2.91 -5.28
N MET A 80 6.50 3.20 -5.12
CA MET A 80 7.58 2.59 -5.90
C MET A 80 7.62 1.06 -5.75
N HIS A 81 7.27 0.55 -4.57
CA HIS A 81 7.22 -0.88 -4.29
C HIS A 81 5.85 -1.52 -4.53
N CYS A 82 4.92 -0.84 -5.21
CA CYS A 82 3.60 -1.38 -5.53
C CYS A 82 3.61 -2.16 -6.84
N THR A 83 3.38 -3.47 -6.76
CA THR A 83 3.32 -4.41 -7.90
C THR A 83 1.90 -4.82 -8.29
N ARG A 84 0.87 -4.20 -7.71
CA ARG A 84 -0.53 -4.61 -7.92
C ARG A 84 -1.13 -3.99 -9.16
N LEU A 85 -1.66 -4.83 -10.05
CA LEU A 85 -2.66 -4.49 -11.05
C LEU A 85 -4.05 -4.92 -10.53
N ARG A 86 -5.11 -4.19 -10.88
CA ARG A 86 -6.49 -4.48 -10.46
C ARG A 86 -7.40 -4.57 -11.67
N LEU A 87 -8.52 -5.25 -11.52
CA LEU A 87 -9.62 -5.27 -12.47
C LEU A 87 -10.81 -4.55 -11.83
N THR A 88 -11.42 -3.61 -12.56
CA THR A 88 -12.65 -2.93 -12.13
C THR A 88 -13.88 -3.78 -12.48
N PRO A 89 -15.03 -3.57 -11.82
CA PRO A 89 -16.26 -4.33 -12.10
C PRO A 89 -16.77 -4.18 -13.54
N ASP A 90 -16.50 -3.03 -14.17
CA ASP A 90 -16.81 -2.69 -15.56
C ASP A 90 -15.73 -3.14 -16.56
N GLY A 91 -14.74 -3.91 -16.11
CA GLY A 91 -13.83 -4.63 -17.01
C GLY A 91 -12.62 -3.83 -17.50
N TYR A 92 -12.15 -2.86 -16.70
CA TYR A 92 -10.91 -2.13 -16.97
C TYR A 92 -9.78 -2.61 -16.07
N LEU A 93 -8.58 -2.73 -16.63
CA LEU A 93 -7.34 -2.83 -15.88
C LEU A 93 -7.05 -1.48 -15.23
N LYS A 94 -6.83 -1.50 -13.92
CA LYS A 94 -6.58 -0.33 -13.07
C LYS A 94 -5.17 -0.38 -12.48
N PRO A 95 -4.19 0.33 -13.09
CA PRO A 95 -2.79 0.33 -12.67
C PRO A 95 -2.58 0.89 -11.26
N CYS A 96 -3.39 1.87 -10.84
CA CYS A 96 -3.29 2.51 -9.53
C CYS A 96 -4.65 2.62 -8.86
N LEU A 97 -4.71 2.34 -7.55
CA LEU A 97 -5.94 2.47 -6.77
C LEU A 97 -6.46 3.92 -6.75
N MET A 98 -5.55 4.89 -6.71
CA MET A 98 -5.85 6.29 -6.36
C MET A 98 -6.33 7.16 -7.53
N ARG A 99 -6.36 6.66 -8.78
CA ARG A 99 -6.70 7.45 -9.97
C ARG A 99 -7.43 6.62 -11.03
N ASN A 100 -8.22 7.27 -11.89
CA ASN A 100 -9.04 6.62 -12.92
C ASN A 100 -8.69 7.10 -14.36
N ASP A 101 -7.81 8.06 -14.51
CA ASP A 101 -7.38 8.62 -15.79
C ASP A 101 -6.37 7.72 -16.54
N ASN A 102 -6.01 6.56 -15.99
CA ASN A 102 -5.08 5.60 -16.59
C ASN A 102 -5.64 4.17 -16.73
N LEU A 103 -6.97 4.03 -16.74
CA LEU A 103 -7.65 2.76 -16.99
C LEU A 103 -7.37 2.24 -18.41
N VAL A 104 -7.32 0.92 -18.56
CA VAL A 104 -7.17 0.25 -19.86
C VAL A 104 -8.30 -0.75 -20.02
N ASP A 105 -9.04 -0.66 -21.11
CA ASP A 105 -10.12 -1.61 -21.41
C ASP A 105 -9.53 -2.99 -21.71
N VAL A 106 -9.98 -4.01 -20.97
CA VAL A 106 -9.67 -5.42 -21.26
C VAL A 106 -10.93 -6.23 -21.57
N LEU A 107 -12.11 -5.69 -21.29
CA LEU A 107 -13.38 -6.37 -21.52
C LEU A 107 -13.67 -6.49 -23.01
N SER A 108 -13.44 -5.44 -23.79
CA SER A 108 -13.66 -5.45 -25.24
C SER A 108 -12.89 -6.57 -25.96
N PRO A 109 -11.55 -6.68 -25.84
CA PRO A 109 -10.80 -7.75 -26.50
C PRO A 109 -11.18 -9.14 -25.98
N VAL A 110 -11.36 -9.31 -24.66
CA VAL A 110 -11.78 -10.59 -24.09
C VAL A 110 -13.15 -11.03 -24.61
N SER A 111 -14.11 -10.10 -24.71
CA SER A 111 -15.46 -10.41 -25.20
C SER A 111 -15.47 -10.76 -26.69
N ALA A 112 -14.52 -10.23 -27.46
CA ALA A 112 -14.32 -10.57 -28.87
C ALA A 112 -13.54 -11.88 -29.09
N GLY A 113 -13.02 -12.52 -28.02
CA GLY A 113 -12.12 -13.66 -28.12
C GLY A 113 -10.72 -13.31 -28.63
N ASP A 114 -10.36 -12.02 -28.61
CA ASP A 114 -9.07 -11.51 -29.05
C ASP A 114 -8.03 -11.61 -27.92
N LEU A 115 -7.27 -12.71 -27.95
CA LEU A 115 -6.22 -12.98 -26.96
C LEU A 115 -5.04 -12.03 -27.07
N GLU A 116 -4.66 -11.65 -28.29
CA GLU A 116 -3.53 -10.72 -28.50
C GLU A 116 -3.91 -9.32 -28.03
N GLY A 117 -5.12 -8.83 -28.37
CA GLY A 117 -5.62 -7.56 -27.85
C GLY A 117 -5.73 -7.53 -26.33
N ALA A 118 -6.11 -8.65 -25.69
CA ALA A 118 -6.11 -8.76 -24.24
C ALA A 118 -4.67 -8.69 -23.67
N HIS A 119 -3.71 -9.37 -24.31
CA HIS A 119 -2.30 -9.32 -23.92
C HIS A 119 -1.71 -7.91 -24.06
N GLU A 120 -2.02 -7.20 -25.15
CA GLU A 120 -1.65 -5.79 -25.36
C GLU A 120 -2.25 -4.88 -24.28
N ALA A 121 -3.52 -5.10 -23.89
CA ALA A 121 -4.15 -4.35 -22.81
C ALA A 121 -3.40 -4.52 -21.47
N PHE A 122 -2.94 -5.74 -21.16
CA PHE A 122 -2.10 -5.98 -19.98
C PHE A 122 -0.74 -5.28 -20.07
N ALA A 123 -0.06 -5.37 -21.22
CA ALA A 123 1.21 -4.71 -21.44
C ALA A 123 1.09 -3.18 -21.29
N GLU A 124 0.05 -2.59 -21.88
CA GLU A 124 -0.26 -1.16 -21.78
C GLU A 124 -0.58 -0.75 -20.34
N ALA A 125 -1.40 -1.52 -19.63
CA ALA A 125 -1.73 -1.23 -18.24
C ALA A 125 -0.49 -1.29 -17.34
N ILE A 126 0.46 -2.20 -17.62
CA ILE A 126 1.75 -2.28 -16.93
C ILE A 126 2.62 -1.07 -17.27
N ALA A 127 2.69 -0.66 -18.55
CA ALA A 127 3.47 0.49 -19.00
C ALA A 127 2.97 1.81 -18.38
N ARG A 128 1.66 1.95 -18.15
CA ARG A 128 1.04 3.10 -17.47
C ARG A 128 1.29 3.16 -15.96
N ARG A 129 1.93 2.15 -15.35
CA ARG A 129 2.20 2.14 -13.91
C ARG A 129 3.29 3.14 -13.58
N GLU A 130 2.92 4.11 -12.74
CA GLU A 130 3.85 5.02 -12.11
C GLU A 130 3.46 5.28 -10.65
N PRO A 131 4.41 5.74 -9.81
CA PRO A 131 4.10 6.19 -8.47
C PRO A 131 3.06 7.31 -8.48
N TYR A 132 1.99 7.15 -7.69
CA TYR A 132 1.00 8.20 -7.50
C TYR A 132 1.55 9.35 -6.66
N PHE A 133 2.11 9.02 -5.50
CA PHE A 133 2.88 9.98 -4.71
C PHE A 133 4.31 10.05 -5.26
N LYS A 134 4.64 11.18 -5.89
CA LYS A 134 5.96 11.49 -6.45
C LYS A 134 6.73 12.36 -5.45
N GLY A 135 8.03 12.14 -5.30
CA GLY A 135 8.90 12.90 -4.38
C GLY A 135 9.93 12.04 -3.65
N VAL A 136 10.87 12.68 -2.95
CA VAL A 136 11.94 11.99 -2.21
C VAL A 136 11.31 11.16 -1.10
N ALA A 137 11.62 9.85 -1.08
CA ALA A 137 11.25 8.98 0.04
C ALA A 137 11.77 9.63 1.31
N ARG A 138 10.87 10.06 2.21
CA ARG A 138 11.30 10.51 3.55
C ARG A 138 12.10 9.35 4.13
N GLU A 139 13.40 9.56 4.36
CA GLU A 139 14.21 8.64 5.14
C GLU A 139 13.50 8.43 6.47
N ILE A 140 12.83 7.28 6.60
CA ILE A 140 12.42 6.85 7.92
C ILE A 140 13.71 6.44 8.58
N CYS A 141 14.28 7.34 9.39
CA CYS A 141 15.45 7.10 10.20
C CYS A 141 15.31 5.73 10.89
N ILE A 142 16.01 4.72 10.37
CA ILE A 142 16.22 3.43 11.01
C ILE A 142 17.56 3.61 11.70
N PRO A 143 17.62 3.84 13.03
CA PRO A 143 18.89 3.72 13.72
C PRO A 143 19.29 2.25 13.62
N SER A 144 20.25 1.96 12.74
CA SER A 144 21.01 0.72 12.77
C SER A 144 21.77 0.72 14.10
N ARG A 145 21.31 -0.05 15.07
CA ARG A 145 22.16 -0.39 16.21
C ARG A 145 23.05 -1.54 15.75
N VAL A 146 24.32 -1.20 15.55
CA VAL A 146 25.46 -2.11 15.76
C VAL A 146 25.49 -2.46 17.25
#